data_AF-H9M8M1-F1
#
_entry.id   AF-H9M8M1-F1
#
_cell.length_a   1.000
_cell.length_b   1.000
_cell.length_c   1.000
_cell.angle_alpha   90.00
_cell.angle_beta   90.00
_cell.angle_gamma   90.00
#
_symmetry.space_group_name_H-M   'P 1'
#
loop_
_entity.id
_entity.type
_entity.pdbx_description
1 polymer ?
#
loop_
_entity_poly.entity_id
_entity_poly.type
_entity_poly.pdbx_seq_one_letter_code
_entity_poly.pdbx_strand_id
1 'polypeptide(L)' 'FAEQLGWRIQKHDEAAVHQFCNEVGVRRHVLKVWMHNNKNTLGKKL' A
#
# COMPACT_ATOMS: atom_id res chain seq x y z
N PHE A 1 -5.70 -1.45 5.11
CA PHE A 1 -5.32 -1.16 3.71
C PHE A 1 -4.21 -2.09 3.20
N ALA A 2 -2.95 -1.95 3.62
CA ALA A 2 -1.83 -2.73 3.06
C ALA A 2 -1.96 -4.26 3.20
N GLU A 3 -2.48 -4.76 4.33
CA GLU A 3 -2.77 -6.19 4.52
C GLU A 3 -3.87 -6.69 3.57
N GLN A 4 -4.91 -5.89 3.31
CA GLN A 4 -5.99 -6.24 2.39
C GLN A 4 -5.50 -6.33 0.94
N LEU A 5 -4.50 -5.51 0.59
CA LEU A 5 -3.79 -5.60 -0.69
C LEU A 5 -2.71 -6.68 -0.71
N GLY A 6 -2.57 -7.49 0.34
CA GLY A 6 -1.53 -8.51 0.44
C GLY A 6 -0.10 -7.94 0.30
N TRP A 7 0.11 -6.70 0.74
CA TRP A 7 1.36 -5.96 0.61
C TRP A 7 1.87 -5.77 -0.83
N ARG A 8 0.97 -5.89 -1.82
CA ARG A 8 1.29 -5.74 -3.24
C ARG A 8 0.17 -5.00 -3.98
N ILE A 9 0.49 -3.84 -4.54
CA ILE A 9 -0.44 -3.06 -5.38
C ILE A 9 -0.56 -3.73 -6.76
N GLN A 10 -1.77 -4.06 -7.19
CA GLN A 10 -2.09 -4.57 -8.52
C GLN A 10 -2.81 -3.51 -9.37
N LYS A 11 -2.94 -3.75 -10.68
CA LYS A 11 -3.56 -2.79 -11.61
C LYS A 11 -5.04 -2.50 -11.27
N HIS A 12 -5.77 -3.48 -10.74
CA HIS A 12 -7.17 -3.27 -10.34
C HIS A 12 -7.32 -2.45 -9.06
N ASP A 13 -6.25 -2.34 -8.25
CA ASP A 13 -6.25 -1.56 -7.01
C ASP A 13 -6.02 -0.06 -7.26
N GLU A 14 -5.69 0.35 -8.49
CA GLU A 14 -5.25 1.72 -8.79
C GLU A 14 -6.26 2.79 -8.33
N ALA A 15 -7.56 2.57 -8.50
CA ALA A 15 -8.58 3.52 -8.06
C ALA A 15 -8.58 3.69 -6.54
N ALA A 16 -8.58 2.57 -5.80
CA ALA A 16 -8.56 2.58 -4.34
C ALA A 16 -7.25 3.14 -3.78
N VAL A 17 -6.12 2.81 -4.41
CA VAL A 17 -4.79 3.33 -4.06
C VAL A 17 -4.72 4.84 -4.30
N HIS A 18 -5.27 5.32 -5.42
CA HIS A 18 -5.28 6.74 -5.74
C HIS A 18 -6.13 7.53 -4.73
N GLN A 19 -7.33 7.03 -4.40
CA GLN A 19 -8.18 7.63 -3.38
C GLN A 19 -7.49 7.66 -2.02
N PHE A 20 -6.96 6.52 -1.55
CA PHE A 20 -6.23 6.45 -0.28
C PHE A 20 -5.03 7.41 -0.24
N CYS A 21 -4.25 7.47 -1.32
CA CYS A 21 -3.11 8.39 -1.43
C CYS A 21 -3.54 9.86 -1.36
N ASN A 22 -4.66 10.22 -1.99
CA ASN A 22 -5.21 11.58 -1.96
C ASN A 22 -5.71 11.96 -0.56
N GLU A 23 -6.40 11.05 0.13
CA GLU A 23 -6.89 11.25 1.50
C GLU A 23 -5.76 11.39 2.51
N VAL A 24 -4.70 10.58 2.38
CA VAL A 24 -3.54 10.59 3.28
C VAL A 24 -2.52 11.68 2.93
N GLY A 25 -2.59 12.24 1.71
CA GLY A 25 -1.65 13.26 1.24
C GLY A 25 -0.28 12.70 0.86
N VAL A 26 -0.21 11.47 0.36
CA VAL A 26 1.03 10.82 -0.06
C VAL A 26 1.01 10.47 -1.55
N ARG A 27 2.17 10.49 -2.19
CA ARG A 27 2.26 10.00 -3.58
C ARG A 27 2.17 8.48 -3.61
N ARG A 28 1.48 7.92 -4.62
CA ARG A 28 1.41 6.46 -4.88
C ARG A 28 2.78 5.77 -4.82
N HIS A 29 3.81 6.40 -5.39
CA HIS A 29 5.18 5.84 -5.37
C HIS A 29 5.72 5.69 -3.94
N VAL A 30 5.46 6.66 -3.07
CA VAL A 30 5.87 6.62 -1.66
C VAL A 30 5.16 5.48 -0.94
N LEU A 31 3.85 5.33 -1.14
CA LEU A 31 3.09 4.20 -0.58
C LEU A 31 3.63 2.84 -1.05
N LYS A 32 3.94 2.71 -2.35
CA LYS A 32 4.50 1.48 -2.92
C LYS A 32 5.84 1.10 -2.25
N VAL A 33 6.74 2.06 -2.09
CA VAL A 33 8.04 1.84 -1.42
C VAL A 33 7.83 1.51 0.05
N TRP A 34 6.94 2.23 0.73
CA TRP A 34 6.60 1.95 2.13
C TRP A 34 6.07 0.52 2.30
N MET A 35 5.14 0.08 1.46
CA MET A 35 4.62 -1.30 1.50
C MET A 35 5.73 -2.32 1.26
N HIS A 36 6.62 -2.09 0.29
CA HIS A 36 7.75 -2.98 0.03
C HIS A 36 8.68 -3.11 1.24
N ASN A 37 9.03 -1.99 1.88
CA ASN A 37 9.95 -1.98 3.01
C ASN A 37 9.35 -2.65 4.25
N ASN A 38 8.03 -2.51 4.45
CA ASN A 38 7.38 -2.97 5.66
C ASN A 38 6.76 -4.36 5.54
N LYS A 39 6.59 -4.93 4.34
CA LYS A 39 5.88 -6.21 4.15
C LYS A 39 6.41 -7.38 4.99
N ASN A 40 7.72 -7.42 5.25
CA ASN A 40 8.34 -8.51 6.00
C ASN A 40 8.34 -8.29 7.52
N THR A 41 8.16 -7.03 7.94
CA THR A 41 8.20 -6.61 9.35
C THR A 41 6.78 -6.47 9.93
N LEU A 42 5.88 -5.82 9.17
CA LEU A 42 4.50 -5.57 9.56
C LEU A 42 3.52 -6.56 8.91
N GLY A 43 3.90 -7.18 7.79
CA GLY A 43 3.02 -8.10 7.04
C GLY A 43 3.05 -9.55 7.52
N LYS A 44 4.03 -9.91 8.37
CA LYS A 44 3.95 -11.12 9.17
C LYS A 44 3.17 -10.74 10.43
N LYS A 45 1.91 -11.17 10.51
CA LYS A 45 1.21 -11.19 11.80
C LYS A 45 2.06 -12.00 12.79
N LEU A 46 2.23 -11.49 14.00
CA LEU A 46 2.58 -12.33 15.15
C LEU A 46 1.57 -13.46 15.28
#